data_AF-A0A359FVW4-F1
#
_entry.id   AF-A0A359FVW4-F1
#
_cell.length_a   1.000
_cell.length_b   1.000
_cell.length_c   1.000
_cell.angle_alpha   90.00
_cell.angle_beta   90.00
_cell.angle_gamma   90.00
#
_symmetry.space_group_name_H-M   'P 1'
#
loop_
_entity.id
_entity.type
_entity.pdbx_description
1 polymer ?
#
loop_
_entity_poly.entity_id
_entity_poly.type
_entity_poly.pdbx_seq_one_letter_code
_entity_poly.pdbx_strand_id
1 'polypeptide(L)' 'MAQNQSEIRYLTPPSVEIKKKKYCRFKKNKIKYVDYKDPEFLKKFLNEQGKIL' A
#
# COMPACT_ATOMS: atom_id res chain seq x y z
N MET A 1 -16.59 24.78 -46.03
CA MET A 1 -15.35 24.11 -45.56
C MET A 1 -15.70 23.43 -44.24
N ALA A 2 -15.84 22.11 -44.25
CA ALA A 2 -16.52 21.36 -43.20
C ALA A 2 -15.65 21.16 -41.95
N GLN A 3 -16.29 21.37 -40.80
CA GLN A 3 -15.79 21.18 -39.45
C GLN A 3 -15.44 19.71 -39.21
N ASN A 4 -14.38 19.42 -38.46
CA ASN A 4 -14.27 18.23 -37.60
C ASN A 4 -13.06 18.37 -36.66
N GLN A 5 -13.19 19.22 -35.66
CA GLN A 5 -12.40 19.09 -34.44
C GLN A 5 -12.88 17.81 -33.75
N SER A 6 -12.07 16.77 -33.78
CA SER A 6 -12.32 15.52 -33.09
C SER A 6 -12.32 15.76 -31.58
N GLU A 7 -13.48 16.08 -31.03
CA GLU A 7 -13.76 16.04 -29.59
C GLU A 7 -13.62 14.61 -29.08
N ILE A 8 -12.43 14.26 -28.59
CA ILE A 8 -12.20 12.99 -27.89
C ILE A 8 -12.92 13.07 -26.54
N ARG A 9 -14.17 12.60 -26.50
CA ARG A 9 -14.96 12.45 -25.28
C ARG A 9 -14.54 11.16 -24.59
N TYR A 10 -13.82 11.28 -23.48
CA TYR A 10 -13.46 10.14 -22.63
C TYR A 10 -14.73 9.58 -21.97
N LEU A 11 -15.15 8.36 -22.36
CA LEU A 11 -16.34 7.67 -21.87
C LEU A 11 -16.24 7.20 -20.40
N THR A 12 -15.04 7.16 -19.83
CA THR A 12 -14.79 6.86 -18.42
C THR A 12 -13.65 7.72 -17.90
N PRO A 13 -13.79 8.36 -16.73
CA PRO A 13 -12.66 9.03 -16.10
C PRO A 13 -11.61 7.96 -15.75
N PRO A 14 -10.32 8.16 -16.07
CA PRO A 14 -9.28 7.25 -15.63
C PRO A 14 -9.30 7.22 -14.11
N SER A 15 -9.50 6.03 -13.52
CA SER A 15 -9.36 5.84 -12.08
C SER A 15 -7.93 6.18 -11.68
N VAL A 16 -7.75 7.37 -11.11
CA VAL A 16 -6.48 7.77 -10.51
C VAL A 16 -6.31 6.92 -9.25
N GLU A 17 -5.66 5.78 -9.39
CA GLU A 17 -5.27 4.94 -8.25
C GLU A 17 -4.27 5.72 -7.39
N ILE A 18 -4.77 6.33 -6.31
CA ILE A 18 -3.94 6.99 -5.31
C ILE A 18 -3.16 5.89 -4.59
N LYS A 19 -1.96 5.59 -5.09
CA LYS A 19 -1.01 4.68 -4.42
C LYS A 19 -0.66 5.28 -3.06
N LYS A 20 -1.31 4.78 -2.01
CA LYS A 20 -0.98 5.15 -0.63
C LYS A 20 0.47 4.76 -0.38
N LYS A 21 1.28 5.72 0.08
CA LYS A 21 2.68 5.45 0.43
C LYS A 21 2.71 4.39 1.52
N LYS A 22 3.50 3.33 1.32
CA LYS A 22 3.77 2.34 2.37
C LYS A 22 4.37 3.07 3.57
N TYR A 23 3.91 2.75 4.78
CA TYR A 23 4.44 3.33 6.02
C TYR A 23 5.07 2.24 6.88
N CYS A 24 6.12 2.59 7.61
CA CYS A 24 6.76 1.69 8.56
C CYS A 24 6.06 1.79 9.93
N ARG A 25 5.45 0.70 10.38
CA ARG A 25 4.74 0.63 11.68
C ARG A 25 5.68 0.94 12.87
N PHE A 26 6.93 0.48 12.81
CA PHE A 26 7.93 0.73 13.87
C PHE A 26 8.26 2.21 14.02
N LYS A 27 8.45 2.93 12.89
CA LYS A 27 8.72 4.37 12.89
C LYS A 27 7.52 5.17 13.41
N LYS A 28 6.29 4.80 13.01
CA LYS A 28 5.07 5.47 13.48
C LYS A 28 4.88 5.32 14.99
N ASN A 29 5.14 4.13 15.52
CA ASN A 29 4.99 3.84 16.95
C ASN A 29 6.26 4.15 17.77
N LYS A 30 7.31 4.71 17.14
CA LYS A 30 8.62 5.00 17.75
C LYS A 30 9.24 3.79 18.49
N ILE A 31 9.02 2.58 17.98
CA ILE A 31 9.57 1.35 18.54
C ILE A 31 11.03 1.25 18.11
N LYS A 32 11.97 1.31 19.07
CA LYS A 32 13.41 1.18 18.83
C LYS A 32 13.92 -0.25 18.98
N TYR A 33 13.32 -1.01 19.89
CA TYR A 33 13.69 -2.38 20.21
C TYR A 33 12.45 -3.26 20.21
N VAL A 34 12.61 -4.49 19.74
CA VAL A 34 11.57 -5.53 19.75
C VAL A 34 12.06 -6.64 20.67
N ASP A 35 11.20 -7.03 21.61
CA ASP A 35 11.49 -8.16 22.49
C ASP A 35 11.32 -9.47 21.72
N TYR A 36 12.31 -10.36 21.82
CA TYR A 36 12.27 -11.68 21.21
C TYR A 36 11.51 -12.70 22.08
N LYS A 37 11.22 -12.36 23.34
CA LYS A 37 10.52 -13.24 24.30
C LYS A 37 9.01 -13.15 24.19
N ASP A 38 8.47 -12.21 23.41
CA ASP A 38 7.03 -12.05 23.20
C ASP A 38 6.57 -12.76 21.91
N PRO A 39 6.08 -14.02 22.00
CA PRO A 39 5.66 -14.78 20.83
C PRO A 39 4.38 -14.21 20.20
N GLU A 40 3.50 -13.55 20.96
CA GLU A 40 2.26 -12.97 20.43
C GLU A 40 2.54 -11.79 19.51
N PHE A 41 3.57 -11.01 19.83
CA PHE A 41 4.03 -9.92 18.97
C PHE A 41 4.69 -10.45 17.69
N LEU A 42 5.63 -11.39 17.82
CA LEU A 42 6.41 -11.91 16.68
C LEU A 42 5.55 -12.68 15.67
N LYS A 43 4.52 -13.39 16.13
CA LYS A 43 3.59 -14.14 15.27
C LYS A 43 2.91 -13.27 14.22
N LYS A 44 2.75 -11.96 14.47
CA LYS A 44 2.12 -11.01 13.53
C LYS A 44 2.98 -10.71 12.29
N PHE A 45 4.25 -11.09 12.30
CA PHE A 45 5.20 -10.87 11.21
C PHE A 45 5.56 -12.15 10.46
N LEU A 46 4.90 -13.26 10.80
CA LEU A 46 5.08 -14.56 10.17
C LEU A 46 3.92 -14.87 9.23
N ASN A 47 4.24 -15.53 8.13
CA ASN A 47 3.29 -16.20 7.25
C ASN A 47 2.82 -17.53 7.87
N GLU A 48 1.79 -18.13 7.28
CA GLU A 48 1.22 -19.41 7.74
C GLU A 48 2.23 -20.57 7.77
N GLN A 49 3.24 -20.54 6.88
CA GLN A 49 4.35 -21.49 6.85
C GLN A 49 5.49 -21.18 7.86
N GLY A 50 5.35 -20.13 8.66
CA GLY A 50 6.37 -19.70 9.61
C GLY A 50 7.55 -18.93 9.00
N LYS A 51 7.41 -18.40 7.78
CA LYS A 51 8.41 -17.51 7.15
C LYS A 51 8.13 -16.05 7.50
N ILE A 52 9.17 -15.23 7.65
CA ILE A 52 9.04 -13.79 7.89
C ILE A 52 8.46 -13.12 6.63
N LEU A 53 7.49 -12.24 6.84
CA LEU A 53 6.81 -11.41 5.83
C LEU A 53 7.72 -10.38 5.15
#